data_AF-A0A409X3H8-F1
#
_entry.id   AF-A0A409X3H8-F1
#
_cell.length_a   1.000
_cell.length_b   1.000
_cell.length_c   1.000
_cell.angle_alpha   90.00
_cell.angle_beta   90.00
_cell.angle_gamma   90.00
#
_symmetry.space_group_name_H-M   'P 1'
#
loop_
_entity.id
_entity.type
_entity.pdbx_description
1 polymer ?
#
loop_
_entity_poly.entity_id
_entity_poly.type
_entity_poly.pdbx_seq_one_letter_code
_entity_poly.pdbx_strand_id
1 'polypeptide(L)'
;MPEGDEDLDVSVTLLEQDGTVSDETLPVNPLEEDTTILDRTSPAPQIDLDNSDSDSDLSDDDDPISRRWWDEVSDDDVDVISQVENVDNGPNEADDGIEELASAVNTATPLSNPEDNEFLRVPTALENLRAELLGDYQCPESPPDKPPQIRALSQTEIYSLKHYAVWVKTNGTVEAYTMHSEVLACVSNTDILSLRDVKKLAGNLVDFKPRMVDICVNSCIAYTGKYKGLMNCPYRNGKPGSPPCNEPRYRQSTRSTRVLKPRAQIPILPFMPRVRGLYFNKTTSSMMRSLHSFLQHALELVAAAMNKSKVPRYSDFGNGQVHEILRGKLGVLKDPRDVALALSTDGAQLTLKKQSNTWFVLFLFLNLPAEIRYKVSSTFIHFATPGPNPPGDMESFLWPVFEEMMQASEGIWTWDAVDSSYFCL
;
A
#
# COMPACT_ATOMS: atom_id res chain seq x y z
N MET A 1 -10.07 -47.20 50.54
CA MET A 1 -10.36 -45.76 50.31
C MET A 1 -9.07 -45.02 50.62
N PRO A 2 -8.52 -44.22 49.70
CA PRO A 2 -7.10 -43.90 49.74
C PRO A 2 -6.77 -42.50 50.30
N GLU A 3 -5.61 -42.47 50.96
CA GLU A 3 -4.64 -41.38 51.21
C GLU A 3 -3.77 -41.26 49.93
N GLY A 4 -3.02 -40.22 49.56
CA GLY A 4 -2.32 -39.15 50.27
C GLY A 4 -0.91 -39.02 49.63
N ASP A 5 -0.54 -37.80 49.26
CA ASP A 5 0.80 -37.20 49.05
C ASP A 5 1.70 -37.44 47.80
N GLU A 6 1.90 -36.30 47.11
CA GLU A 6 3.11 -35.59 46.63
C GLU A 6 4.19 -36.20 45.70
N ASP A 7 4.44 -35.36 44.66
CA ASP A 7 5.66 -35.03 43.90
C ASP A 7 6.46 -36.08 43.11
N LEU A 8 6.75 -35.74 41.84
CA LEU A 8 8.11 -35.54 41.32
C LEU A 8 8.12 -35.15 39.82
N ASP A 9 8.84 -34.07 39.54
CA ASP A 9 9.35 -33.65 38.23
C ASP A 9 10.62 -34.47 37.86
N VAL A 10 11.05 -34.42 36.59
CA VAL A 10 12.43 -34.65 36.03
C VAL A 10 12.42 -35.39 34.67
N SER A 11 12.73 -34.59 33.63
CA SER A 11 13.82 -34.71 32.64
C SER A 11 14.06 -35.99 31.83
N VAL A 12 14.16 -35.83 30.50
CA VAL A 12 14.87 -36.76 29.59
C VAL A 12 15.99 -36.00 28.87
N THR A 13 17.23 -36.40 29.15
CA THR A 13 18.44 -36.06 28.39
C THR A 13 18.98 -37.30 27.68
N LEU A 14 19.51 -37.04 26.48
CA LEU A 14 20.25 -37.91 25.56
C LEU A 14 21.33 -38.78 26.22
N LEU A 15 21.58 -39.98 25.66
CA LEU A 15 22.92 -40.46 25.25
C LEU A 15 22.83 -41.75 24.40
N GLU A 16 23.85 -41.90 23.56
CA GLU A 16 24.07 -42.81 22.42
C GLU A 16 24.39 -44.27 22.83
N GLN A 17 24.16 -45.24 21.93
CA GLN A 17 25.19 -46.19 21.45
C GLN A 17 24.67 -47.20 20.39
N ASP A 18 25.40 -47.23 19.27
CA ASP A 18 25.89 -48.35 18.45
C ASP A 18 24.99 -49.55 18.05
N GLY A 19 24.85 -49.71 16.73
CA GLY A 19 24.39 -50.93 16.06
C GLY A 19 24.75 -50.93 14.57
N THR A 20 25.79 -51.66 14.22
CA THR A 20 26.41 -51.79 12.88
C THR A 20 25.71 -52.81 11.96
N VAL A 21 25.69 -52.47 10.66
CA VAL A 21 25.77 -53.33 9.45
C VAL A 21 24.50 -54.07 8.98
N SER A 22 23.89 -53.57 7.89
CA SER A 22 24.05 -54.13 6.52
C SER A 22 23.16 -53.33 5.54
N ASP A 23 23.78 -52.61 4.60
CA ASP A 23 23.10 -51.82 3.55
C ASP A 23 23.38 -52.46 2.18
N GLU A 24 22.31 -52.87 1.48
CA GLU A 24 22.34 -53.32 0.09
C GLU A 24 22.15 -52.10 -0.82
N THR A 25 23.24 -51.67 -1.44
CA THR A 25 23.28 -50.54 -2.38
C THR A 25 22.62 -50.88 -3.72
N LEU A 26 21.60 -50.10 -4.09
CA LEU A 26 21.08 -49.95 -5.46
C LEU A 26 22.00 -49.06 -6.31
N PRO A 27 22.09 -49.27 -7.65
CA PRO A 27 23.11 -48.64 -8.49
C PRO A 27 22.78 -47.19 -8.85
N VAL A 28 23.78 -46.32 -8.65
CA VAL A 28 23.86 -44.94 -9.14
C VAL A 28 24.46 -44.96 -10.55
N ASN A 29 23.73 -44.45 -11.55
CA ASN A 29 24.28 -44.20 -12.89
C ASN A 29 24.96 -42.82 -12.92
N PRO A 30 26.22 -42.71 -13.37
CA PRO A 30 26.88 -41.44 -13.61
C PRO A 30 26.52 -40.93 -15.02
N LEU A 31 26.00 -39.70 -15.11
CA LEU A 31 25.97 -38.95 -16.36
C LEU A 31 27.27 -38.16 -16.44
N GLU A 32 28.12 -38.56 -17.38
CA GLU A 32 29.34 -37.84 -17.76
C GLU A 32 28.98 -36.49 -18.40
N GLU A 33 29.67 -35.45 -17.96
CA GLU A 33 29.69 -34.13 -18.59
C GLU A 33 30.46 -34.22 -19.91
N ASP A 34 29.81 -33.87 -21.02
CA ASP A 34 30.48 -33.61 -22.29
C ASP A 34 30.13 -32.19 -22.75
N THR A 35 30.96 -31.24 -22.32
CA THR A 35 30.89 -29.83 -22.74
C THR A 35 31.51 -29.68 -24.13
N THR A 36 30.68 -29.56 -25.16
CA THR A 36 31.09 -29.04 -26.47
C THR A 36 30.37 -27.73 -26.76
N ILE A 37 31.13 -26.63 -26.72
CA ILE A 37 30.72 -25.29 -27.13
C ILE A 37 30.55 -25.31 -28.65
N LEU A 38 29.32 -25.16 -29.14
CA LEU A 38 29.03 -24.86 -30.54
C LEU A 38 28.47 -23.44 -30.65
N ASP A 39 29.38 -22.53 -30.99
CA ASP A 39 29.10 -21.20 -31.49
C ASP A 39 28.40 -21.32 -32.86
N ARG A 40 27.11 -20.94 -32.90
CA ARG A 40 26.36 -20.76 -34.15
C ARG A 40 25.51 -19.49 -34.05
N THR A 41 26.08 -18.41 -34.57
CA THR A 41 25.36 -17.22 -34.99
C THR A 41 24.38 -17.57 -36.11
N SER A 42 23.14 -17.08 -36.01
CA SER A 42 22.15 -17.09 -37.09
C SER A 42 21.20 -15.89 -36.93
N PRO A 43 20.64 -15.38 -38.06
CA PRO A 43 20.60 -13.95 -38.35
C PRO A 43 19.31 -13.23 -37.92
N ALA A 44 19.37 -11.90 -37.93
CA ALA A 44 18.26 -11.00 -37.64
C ALA A 44 17.02 -11.28 -38.52
N PRO A 45 15.78 -11.28 -37.96
CA PRO A 45 14.57 -11.40 -38.75
C PRO A 45 14.33 -10.14 -39.58
N GLN A 46 14.08 -10.33 -40.88
CA GLN A 46 13.70 -9.28 -41.81
C GLN A 46 12.26 -8.81 -41.56
N ILE A 47 12.05 -7.51 -41.77
CA ILE A 47 10.74 -6.86 -41.80
C ILE A 47 10.09 -7.21 -43.15
N ASP A 48 9.09 -8.08 -43.13
CA ASP A 48 8.18 -8.27 -44.26
C ASP A 48 6.90 -7.47 -44.01
N LEU A 49 6.75 -6.41 -44.81
CA LEU A 49 5.52 -5.70 -45.05
C LEU A 49 4.71 -6.51 -46.08
N ASP A 50 3.56 -7.08 -45.69
CA ASP A 50 2.36 -7.08 -46.54
C ASP A 50 1.08 -7.58 -45.82
N ASN A 51 0.10 -6.68 -45.82
CA ASN A 51 -1.35 -6.72 -45.58
C ASN A 51 -2.11 -8.06 -45.45
N SER A 52 -3.06 -8.09 -44.50
CA SER A 52 -4.49 -8.25 -44.87
C SER A 52 -5.43 -7.73 -43.78
N ASP A 53 -6.30 -6.81 -44.20
CA ASP A 53 -7.42 -6.27 -43.44
C ASP A 53 -8.42 -7.37 -43.09
N SER A 54 -8.86 -7.40 -41.83
CA SER A 54 -10.19 -7.89 -41.47
C SER A 54 -10.78 -7.01 -40.39
N ASP A 55 -11.66 -6.12 -40.83
CA ASP A 55 -12.52 -5.29 -39.99
C ASP A 55 -13.39 -6.17 -39.09
N SER A 56 -13.31 -5.95 -37.78
CA SER A 56 -14.45 -6.16 -36.89
C SER A 56 -14.49 -5.05 -35.84
N ASP A 57 -15.29 -4.04 -36.16
CA ASP A 57 -15.74 -2.99 -35.27
C ASP A 57 -16.43 -3.56 -34.03
N LEU A 58 -15.79 -3.51 -32.86
CA LEU A 58 -16.47 -3.46 -31.56
C LEU A 58 -15.68 -2.56 -30.60
N SER A 59 -16.38 -1.53 -30.10
CA SER A 59 -15.87 -0.36 -29.37
C SER A 59 -15.18 -0.69 -28.04
N ASP A 60 -13.86 -0.47 -27.97
CA ASP A 60 -13.03 -0.49 -26.75
C ASP A 60 -13.02 0.88 -26.03
N ASP A 61 -14.15 1.32 -25.48
CA ASP A 61 -14.26 2.63 -24.81
C ASP A 61 -14.50 2.62 -23.29
N ASP A 62 -14.55 1.45 -22.62
CA ASP A 62 -14.99 1.37 -21.21
C ASP A 62 -14.00 0.76 -20.18
N ASP A 63 -12.70 0.67 -20.47
CA ASP A 63 -11.69 0.29 -19.44
C ASP A 63 -10.65 1.39 -19.16
N PRO A 64 -10.88 2.26 -18.14
CA PRO A 64 -9.95 3.32 -17.77
C PRO A 64 -8.74 2.85 -16.95
N ILE A 65 -8.70 1.58 -16.51
CA ILE A 65 -7.64 1.08 -15.62
C ILE A 65 -6.47 0.48 -16.42
N SER A 66 -6.72 -0.07 -17.61
CA SER A 66 -5.68 -0.78 -18.36
C SER A 66 -4.84 0.10 -19.28
N ARG A 67 -5.36 1.23 -19.80
CA ARG A 67 -4.75 1.91 -20.97
C ARG A 67 -3.53 2.79 -20.71
N ARG A 68 -3.01 2.91 -19.48
CA ARG A 68 -1.97 3.90 -19.18
C ARG A 68 -0.85 3.51 -18.23
N TRP A 69 -0.87 2.31 -17.65
CA TRP A 69 0.12 1.97 -16.62
C TRP A 69 1.15 0.92 -17.01
N TRP A 70 0.94 0.13 -18.07
CA TRP A 70 1.83 -1.01 -18.36
C TRP A 70 2.23 -1.22 -19.83
N ASP A 71 1.76 -0.40 -20.77
CA ASP A 71 2.15 -0.57 -22.17
C ASP A 71 3.27 0.42 -22.56
N GLU A 72 4.33 -0.15 -23.12
CA GLU A 72 5.53 0.45 -23.72
C GLU A 72 6.71 0.80 -22.79
N VAL A 73 7.50 -0.23 -22.43
CA VAL A 73 8.95 -0.11 -22.47
C VAL A 73 9.49 -1.28 -23.28
N SER A 74 9.99 -0.99 -24.48
CA SER A 74 10.71 -1.93 -25.32
C SER A 74 12.08 -2.20 -24.69
N ASP A 75 12.42 -3.47 -24.51
CA ASP A 75 13.75 -3.94 -24.14
C ASP A 75 14.68 -3.79 -25.34
N ASP A 76 15.39 -2.68 -25.44
CA ASP A 76 16.64 -2.54 -26.18
C ASP A 76 17.34 -1.27 -25.66
N ASP A 77 18.24 -1.47 -24.69
CA ASP A 77 19.46 -0.68 -24.41
C ASP A 77 19.94 -0.99 -22.99
N VAL A 78 20.53 -2.18 -22.82
CA VAL A 78 21.38 -2.49 -21.66
C VAL A 78 22.80 -2.56 -22.18
N ASP A 79 23.60 -1.52 -21.95
CA ASP A 79 25.00 -1.70 -21.58
C ASP A 79 25.75 -0.41 -21.19
N VAL A 80 26.56 -0.56 -20.13
CA VAL A 80 27.71 0.25 -19.64
C VAL A 80 27.42 1.62 -19.01
N ILE A 81 27.65 1.74 -17.69
CA ILE A 81 28.91 2.28 -17.11
C ILE A 81 28.90 2.12 -15.57
N SER A 82 29.90 1.37 -15.11
CA SER A 82 30.41 1.36 -13.75
C SER A 82 31.27 2.60 -13.49
N GLN A 83 30.77 3.60 -12.77
CA GLN A 83 31.62 4.55 -12.03
C GLN A 83 30.94 4.92 -10.71
N VAL A 84 31.52 4.39 -9.62
CA VAL A 84 31.27 4.82 -8.26
C VAL A 84 32.06 6.11 -8.07
N GLU A 85 31.37 7.25 -8.00
CA GLU A 85 31.94 8.47 -7.45
C GLU A 85 31.23 8.81 -6.14
N ASN A 86 32.06 9.05 -5.12
CA ASN A 86 31.69 9.37 -3.75
C ASN A 86 30.78 10.60 -3.71
N VAL A 87 29.58 10.45 -3.15
CA VAL A 87 28.74 11.60 -2.76
C VAL A 87 28.93 11.84 -1.27
N ASP A 88 29.46 13.01 -0.99
CA ASP A 88 29.72 13.61 0.31
C ASP A 88 28.42 13.74 1.12
N ASN A 89 28.43 13.30 2.38
CA ASN A 89 27.29 13.39 3.28
C ASN A 89 27.13 14.85 3.76
N GLY A 90 26.22 15.59 3.12
CA GLY A 90 25.69 16.84 3.67
C GLY A 90 24.80 16.59 4.90
N PRO A 91 24.66 17.58 5.81
CA PRO A 91 24.00 17.37 7.10
C PRO A 91 22.49 17.14 6.94
N ASN A 92 21.97 16.17 7.69
CA ASN A 92 20.55 15.83 7.78
C ASN A 92 19.74 17.00 8.35
N GLU A 93 18.95 17.68 7.52
CA GLU A 93 17.91 18.66 7.95
C GLU A 93 16.67 17.97 8.58
N ALA A 94 16.70 16.66 8.79
CA ALA A 94 15.62 15.89 9.43
C ALA A 94 15.74 15.83 10.97
N ASP A 95 16.85 16.27 11.55
CA ASP A 95 17.10 16.22 13.00
C ASP A 95 16.50 17.44 13.74
N ASP A 96 16.46 18.61 13.08
CA ASP A 96 16.01 19.87 13.68
C ASP A 96 14.51 19.86 14.05
N GLY A 97 13.67 19.15 13.27
CA GLY A 97 12.24 19.01 13.56
C GLY A 97 11.93 18.06 14.72
N ILE A 98 12.86 17.14 15.04
CA ILE A 98 12.73 16.18 16.13
C ILE A 98 13.18 16.82 17.45
N GLU A 99 14.22 17.65 17.42
CA GLU A 99 14.64 18.44 18.59
C GLU A 99 13.59 19.49 19.00
N GLU A 100 12.88 20.12 18.06
CA GLU A 100 11.81 21.07 18.38
C GLU A 100 10.61 20.39 19.06
N LEU A 101 10.23 19.19 18.59
CA LEU A 101 9.16 18.38 19.21
C LEU A 101 9.60 17.77 20.55
N ALA A 102 10.85 17.33 20.68
CA ALA A 102 11.39 16.76 21.90
C ALA A 102 11.65 17.82 22.99
N SER A 103 12.14 19.01 22.60
CA SER A 103 12.36 20.15 23.49
C SER A 103 11.04 20.69 24.06
N ALA A 104 10.00 20.79 23.23
CA ALA A 104 8.65 21.18 23.67
C ALA A 104 8.01 20.19 24.67
N VAL A 105 8.45 18.93 24.67
CA VAL A 105 7.85 17.85 25.48
C VAL A 105 8.66 17.53 26.74
N ASN A 106 9.97 17.79 26.75
CA ASN A 106 10.88 17.51 27.87
C ASN A 106 10.77 18.49 29.06
N THR A 107 10.03 19.59 28.92
CA THR A 107 9.71 20.54 30.02
C THR A 107 8.41 20.20 30.76
N ALA A 108 7.65 19.19 30.32
CA ALA A 108 6.37 18.84 30.93
C ALA A 108 6.54 18.12 32.28
N THR A 109 6.31 18.86 33.37
CA THR A 109 6.08 18.34 34.73
C THR A 109 4.65 17.74 34.83
N PRO A 110 4.31 16.96 35.87
CA PRO A 110 2.97 16.36 36.00
C PRO A 110 1.89 17.44 35.90
N LEU A 111 0.98 17.27 34.93
CA LEU A 111 -0.04 18.23 34.51
C LEU A 111 -0.85 18.79 35.70
N SER A 112 -0.51 19.99 36.13
CA SER A 112 -1.31 20.80 37.05
C SER A 112 -1.37 22.28 36.66
N ASN A 113 -0.83 22.68 35.50
CA ASN A 113 -0.80 24.09 35.08
C ASN A 113 -1.80 24.39 33.93
N PRO A 114 -2.49 25.54 33.98
CA PRO A 114 -3.53 25.93 33.01
C PRO A 114 -3.00 26.41 31.65
N GLU A 115 -1.68 26.59 31.47
CA GLU A 115 -1.05 27.07 30.22
C GLU A 115 -0.83 25.93 29.19
N ASP A 116 -0.69 24.67 29.64
CA ASP A 116 -0.55 23.49 28.75
C ASP A 116 -1.85 23.16 27.96
N ASN A 117 -2.96 23.80 28.34
CA ASN A 117 -4.26 23.65 27.69
C ASN A 117 -4.35 24.41 26.35
N GLU A 118 -3.36 25.26 26.04
CA GLU A 118 -3.28 26.01 24.79
C GLU A 118 -2.72 25.15 23.63
N PHE A 119 -1.78 24.24 23.92
CA PHE A 119 -1.19 23.30 22.93
C PHE A 119 -2.17 22.23 22.45
N LEU A 120 -3.19 21.90 23.26
CA LEU A 120 -4.28 20.98 22.93
C LEU A 120 -5.46 21.68 22.25
N ARG A 121 -5.44 23.02 22.19
CA ARG A 121 -6.56 23.79 21.64
C ARG A 121 -6.49 23.75 20.12
N VAL A 122 -7.36 22.94 19.53
CA VAL A 122 -7.53 22.87 18.08
C VAL A 122 -7.95 24.26 17.58
N PRO A 123 -7.19 24.91 16.68
CA PRO A 123 -7.58 26.20 16.16
C PRO A 123 -8.94 26.12 15.46
N THR A 124 -9.78 27.15 15.57
CA THR A 124 -11.11 27.17 14.93
C THR A 124 -11.03 26.93 13.41
N ALA A 125 -9.95 27.35 12.77
CA ALA A 125 -9.70 27.05 11.36
C ALA A 125 -9.58 25.54 11.08
N LEU A 126 -8.95 24.79 11.98
CA LEU A 126 -8.80 23.34 11.90
C LEU A 126 -10.12 22.63 12.24
N GLU A 127 -10.92 23.15 13.18
CA GLU A 127 -12.28 22.63 13.44
C GLU A 127 -13.18 22.75 12.20
N ASN A 128 -13.15 23.92 11.55
CA ASN A 128 -13.90 24.14 10.31
C ASN A 128 -13.43 23.22 9.18
N LEU A 129 -12.12 23.03 9.04
CA LEU A 129 -11.55 22.11 8.05
C LEU A 129 -11.96 20.66 8.31
N ARG A 130 -11.96 20.22 9.57
CA ARG A 130 -12.43 18.88 9.97
C ARG A 130 -13.90 18.69 9.61
N ALA A 131 -14.75 19.68 9.90
CA ALA A 131 -16.16 19.64 9.52
C ALA A 131 -16.34 19.61 7.99
N GLU A 132 -15.54 20.35 7.23
CA GLU A 132 -15.58 20.35 5.76
C GLU A 132 -15.15 19.00 5.17
N LEU A 133 -14.08 18.40 5.71
CA LEU A 133 -13.57 17.08 5.31
C LEU A 133 -14.54 15.96 5.69
N LEU A 134 -15.18 16.04 6.87
CA LEU A 134 -16.15 15.05 7.31
C LEU A 134 -17.43 15.08 6.45
N GLY A 135 -17.86 16.29 6.04
CA GLY A 135 -19.02 16.47 5.19
C GLY A 135 -20.31 16.00 5.87
N ASP A 136 -21.04 15.11 5.20
CA ASP A 136 -22.29 14.50 5.69
C ASP A 136 -22.07 13.10 6.28
N TYR A 137 -20.82 12.65 6.42
CA TYR A 137 -20.52 11.35 6.99
C TYR A 137 -20.90 11.29 8.48
N GLN A 138 -21.61 10.22 8.84
CA GLN A 138 -21.89 9.85 10.22
C GLN A 138 -21.65 8.36 10.38
N CYS A 139 -20.91 7.98 11.41
CA CYS A 139 -20.75 6.58 11.76
C CYS A 139 -22.12 6.00 12.17
N PRO A 140 -22.55 4.87 11.57
CA PRO A 140 -23.78 4.19 12.01
C PRO A 140 -23.70 3.79 13.50
N GLU A 141 -24.78 3.97 14.26
CA GLU A 141 -24.80 3.65 15.70
C GLU A 141 -24.53 2.17 16.00
N SER A 142 -24.94 1.27 15.08
CA SER A 142 -24.78 -0.17 15.22
C SER A 142 -23.98 -0.77 14.07
N PRO A 143 -23.20 -1.84 14.32
CA PRO A 143 -22.51 -2.55 13.26
C PRO A 143 -23.50 -3.22 12.29
N PRO A 144 -23.05 -3.61 11.08
CA PRO A 144 -23.83 -4.47 10.21
C PRO A 144 -24.21 -5.80 10.89
N ASP A 145 -25.44 -6.28 10.63
CA ASP A 145 -25.98 -7.49 11.28
C ASP A 145 -25.23 -8.78 10.95
N LYS A 146 -24.57 -8.83 9.78
CA LYS A 146 -23.93 -10.03 9.25
C LYS A 146 -22.49 -9.73 8.89
N PRO A 147 -21.57 -10.70 9.07
CA PRO A 147 -20.19 -10.55 8.62
C PRO A 147 -20.13 -10.29 7.12
N PRO A 148 -19.04 -9.68 6.62
CA PRO A 148 -18.84 -9.53 5.18
C PRO A 148 -18.80 -10.91 4.54
N GLN A 149 -19.70 -11.16 3.59
CA GLN A 149 -19.76 -12.44 2.88
C GLN A 149 -19.21 -12.25 1.47
N ILE A 150 -18.15 -12.98 1.16
CA ILE A 150 -17.77 -13.24 -0.23
C ILE A 150 -18.70 -14.34 -0.71
N ARG A 151 -19.38 -14.11 -1.84
CA ARG A 151 -20.22 -15.16 -2.45
C ARG A 151 -19.40 -16.42 -2.71
N ALA A 152 -20.09 -17.56 -2.75
CA ALA A 152 -19.45 -18.78 -3.24
C ALA A 152 -18.88 -18.55 -4.65
N LEU A 153 -17.62 -18.91 -4.83
CA LEU A 153 -16.92 -18.84 -6.11
C LEU A 153 -17.05 -20.18 -6.84
N SER A 154 -17.22 -20.13 -8.16
CA SER A 154 -17.18 -21.34 -8.98
C SER A 154 -15.75 -21.90 -9.07
N GLN A 155 -15.63 -23.16 -9.51
CA GLN A 155 -14.32 -23.78 -9.68
C GLN A 155 -13.44 -23.01 -10.69
N THR A 156 -14.04 -22.55 -11.80
CA THR A 156 -13.43 -21.67 -12.80
C THR A 156 -12.89 -20.39 -12.16
N GLU A 157 -13.67 -19.73 -11.32
CA GLU A 157 -13.27 -18.49 -10.65
C GLU A 157 -12.11 -18.73 -9.68
N ILE A 158 -12.17 -19.81 -8.89
CA ILE A 158 -11.11 -20.16 -7.95
C ILE A 158 -9.79 -20.43 -8.67
N TYR A 159 -9.81 -21.23 -9.74
CA TYR A 159 -8.59 -21.53 -10.50
C TYR A 159 -8.06 -20.31 -11.24
N SER A 160 -8.94 -19.50 -11.83
CA SER A 160 -8.56 -18.25 -12.49
C SER A 160 -7.90 -17.28 -11.51
N LEU A 161 -8.49 -17.08 -10.32
CA LEU A 161 -7.92 -16.20 -9.30
C LEU A 161 -6.58 -16.71 -8.75
N LYS A 162 -6.43 -18.02 -8.57
CA LYS A 162 -5.14 -18.61 -8.16
C LYS A 162 -4.07 -18.40 -9.22
N HIS A 163 -4.41 -18.65 -10.49
CA HIS A 163 -3.52 -18.42 -11.61
C HIS A 163 -3.12 -16.95 -11.72
N TYR A 164 -4.11 -16.04 -11.65
CA TYR A 164 -3.88 -14.60 -11.63
C TYR A 164 -3.00 -14.15 -10.46
N ALA A 165 -3.22 -14.69 -9.26
CA ALA A 165 -2.41 -14.35 -8.09
C ALA A 165 -0.93 -14.77 -8.25
N VAL A 166 -0.66 -15.90 -8.90
CA VAL A 166 0.72 -16.31 -9.23
C VAL A 166 1.29 -15.41 -10.31
N TRP A 167 0.53 -15.16 -11.37
CA TRP A 167 0.93 -14.27 -12.48
C TRP A 167 1.33 -12.87 -12.00
N VAL A 168 0.57 -12.27 -11.07
CA VAL A 168 0.92 -10.99 -10.44
C VAL A 168 2.20 -11.10 -9.62
N LYS A 169 2.38 -12.17 -8.85
CA LYS A 169 3.57 -12.35 -7.99
C LYS A 169 4.85 -12.55 -8.78
N THR A 170 4.77 -13.12 -9.98
CA THR A 170 5.92 -13.40 -10.84
C THR A 170 6.14 -12.34 -11.91
N ASN A 171 5.38 -11.24 -11.89
CA ASN A 171 5.40 -10.22 -12.95
C ASN A 171 5.25 -10.82 -14.36
N GLY A 172 4.31 -11.74 -14.54
CA GLY A 172 4.14 -12.46 -15.80
C GLY A 172 3.68 -11.55 -16.96
N THR A 173 3.99 -11.93 -18.19
CA THR A 173 3.48 -11.26 -19.40
C THR A 173 2.05 -11.72 -19.72
N VAL A 174 1.33 -10.98 -20.56
CA VAL A 174 -0.01 -11.37 -21.03
C VAL A 174 0.06 -12.71 -21.78
N GLU A 175 1.09 -12.91 -22.60
CA GLU A 175 1.32 -14.16 -23.32
C GLU A 175 1.52 -15.34 -22.36
N ALA A 176 2.35 -15.17 -21.32
CA ALA A 176 2.55 -16.20 -20.31
C ALA A 176 1.24 -16.55 -19.58
N TYR A 177 0.40 -15.55 -19.28
CA TYR A 177 -0.93 -15.81 -18.72
C TYR A 177 -1.75 -16.69 -19.66
N THR A 178 -1.84 -16.32 -20.93
CA THR A 178 -2.63 -17.06 -21.92
C THR A 178 -2.15 -18.50 -22.04
N MET A 179 -0.85 -18.73 -22.27
CA MET A 179 -0.30 -20.08 -22.40
C MET A 179 -0.51 -20.94 -21.14
N HIS A 180 -0.26 -20.39 -19.95
CA HIS A 180 -0.48 -21.13 -18.70
C HIS A 180 -1.97 -21.40 -18.46
N SER A 181 -2.86 -20.50 -18.87
CA SER A 181 -4.31 -20.69 -18.74
C SER A 181 -4.81 -21.86 -19.60
N GLU A 182 -4.25 -22.06 -20.80
CA GLU A 182 -4.58 -23.19 -21.68
C GLU A 182 -4.16 -24.53 -21.07
N VAL A 183 -2.92 -24.59 -20.55
CA VAL A 183 -2.41 -25.79 -19.88
C VAL A 183 -3.23 -26.10 -18.63
N LEU A 184 -3.53 -25.08 -17.82
CA LEU A 184 -4.32 -25.26 -16.60
C LEU A 184 -5.76 -25.69 -16.93
N ALA A 185 -6.36 -25.14 -17.98
CA ALA A 185 -7.69 -25.55 -18.43
C ALA A 185 -7.71 -27.01 -18.88
N CYS A 186 -6.69 -27.44 -19.63
CA CYS A 186 -6.52 -28.82 -20.09
C CYS A 186 -6.37 -29.80 -18.92
N VAL A 187 -5.47 -29.54 -17.98
CA VAL A 187 -5.17 -30.45 -16.86
C VAL A 187 -6.31 -30.48 -15.83
N SER A 188 -6.97 -29.35 -15.58
CA SER A 188 -8.03 -29.25 -14.58
C SER A 188 -9.43 -29.52 -15.12
N ASN A 189 -9.57 -29.71 -16.45
CA ASN A 189 -10.84 -29.85 -17.15
C ASN A 189 -11.86 -28.76 -16.73
N THR A 190 -11.36 -27.53 -16.58
CA THR A 190 -12.11 -26.37 -16.08
C THR A 190 -11.66 -25.14 -16.85
N ASP A 191 -12.59 -24.39 -17.42
CA ASP A 191 -12.25 -23.16 -18.14
C ASP A 191 -11.56 -22.15 -17.22
N ILE A 192 -10.57 -21.44 -17.76
CA ILE A 192 -9.85 -20.37 -17.08
C ILE A 192 -10.26 -19.03 -17.71
N LEU A 193 -10.63 -18.07 -16.87
CA LEU A 193 -11.02 -16.75 -17.31
C LEU A 193 -9.86 -16.02 -17.98
N SER A 194 -10.20 -15.19 -18.97
CA SER A 194 -9.26 -14.26 -19.59
C SER A 194 -8.63 -13.34 -18.55
N LEU A 195 -7.44 -12.79 -18.85
CA LEU A 195 -6.79 -11.83 -17.96
C LEU A 195 -7.67 -10.61 -17.65
N ARG A 196 -8.48 -10.18 -18.62
CA ARG A 196 -9.46 -9.09 -18.46
C ARG A 196 -10.56 -9.46 -17.47
N ASP A 197 -11.15 -10.63 -17.64
CA ASP A 197 -12.28 -11.07 -16.82
C ASP A 197 -11.87 -11.41 -15.40
N VAL A 198 -10.69 -12.01 -15.20
CA VAL A 198 -10.19 -12.29 -13.85
C VAL A 198 -9.83 -11.01 -13.10
N LYS A 199 -9.28 -9.99 -13.77
CA LYS A 199 -9.04 -8.66 -13.18
C LYS A 199 -10.37 -8.01 -12.75
N LYS A 200 -11.38 -8.06 -13.61
CA LYS A 200 -12.73 -7.55 -13.32
C LYS A 200 -13.38 -8.30 -12.16
N LEU A 201 -13.26 -9.64 -12.15
CA LEU A 201 -13.72 -10.49 -11.05
C LEU A 201 -13.04 -10.10 -9.74
N ALA A 202 -11.70 -10.01 -9.73
CA ALA A 202 -10.94 -9.65 -8.55
C ALA A 202 -11.39 -8.30 -7.99
N GLY A 203 -11.52 -7.26 -8.84
CA GLY A 203 -12.01 -5.94 -8.44
C GLY A 203 -13.42 -5.96 -7.85
N ASN A 204 -14.33 -6.75 -8.44
CA ASN A 204 -15.71 -6.87 -7.97
C ASN A 204 -15.83 -7.61 -6.63
N LEU A 205 -14.92 -8.54 -6.31
CA LEU A 205 -14.97 -9.31 -5.07
C LEU A 205 -14.58 -8.49 -3.83
N VAL A 206 -13.73 -7.48 -4.00
CA VAL A 206 -13.22 -6.66 -2.89
C VAL A 206 -13.83 -5.27 -2.81
N ASP A 207 -14.74 -4.93 -3.74
CA ASP A 207 -15.31 -3.58 -3.97
C ASP A 207 -14.28 -2.44 -3.83
N PHE A 208 -13.07 -2.71 -4.33
CA PHE A 208 -11.95 -1.80 -4.26
C PHE A 208 -11.86 -1.04 -5.58
N LYS A 209 -12.35 0.19 -5.58
CA LYS A 209 -12.42 1.02 -6.79
C LYS A 209 -11.69 2.34 -6.59
N PRO A 210 -10.92 2.80 -7.59
CA PRO A 210 -10.30 4.12 -7.55
C PRO A 210 -11.37 5.21 -7.56
N ARG A 211 -11.17 6.26 -6.76
CA ARG A 211 -11.88 7.53 -6.90
C ARG A 211 -11.20 8.34 -8.00
N MET A 212 -11.88 8.51 -9.14
CA MET A 212 -11.39 9.36 -10.22
C MET A 212 -11.55 10.83 -9.83
N VAL A 213 -10.44 11.56 -9.73
CA VAL A 213 -10.40 12.97 -9.34
C VAL A 213 -9.93 13.81 -10.53
N ASP A 214 -10.70 14.85 -10.84
CA ASP A 214 -10.32 15.80 -11.90
C ASP A 214 -9.12 16.63 -11.46
N ILE A 215 -8.18 16.83 -12.38
CA ILE A 215 -6.97 17.62 -12.12
C ILE A 215 -6.73 18.63 -13.24
N CYS A 216 -5.90 19.63 -12.95
CA CYS A 216 -5.34 20.47 -13.99
C CYS A 216 -4.42 19.63 -14.92
N VAL A 217 -4.47 19.87 -16.23
CA VAL A 217 -3.59 19.19 -17.21
C VAL A 217 -2.10 19.38 -16.96
N ASN A 218 -1.75 20.46 -16.26
CA ASN A 218 -0.37 20.78 -15.86
C ASN A 218 -0.05 20.30 -14.44
N SER A 219 -0.89 19.46 -13.84
CA SER A 219 -0.78 18.94 -12.46
C SER A 219 -0.74 20.04 -11.37
N CYS A 220 -1.18 21.26 -11.67
CA CYS A 220 -1.14 22.36 -10.70
C CYS A 220 -2.00 22.11 -9.45
N ILE A 221 -3.21 21.59 -9.63
CA ILE A 221 -4.19 21.32 -8.57
C ILE A 221 -5.03 20.10 -8.92
N ALA A 222 -5.58 19.46 -7.90
CA ALA A 222 -6.79 18.65 -8.01
C ALA A 222 -8.03 19.52 -7.75
N TYR A 223 -9.12 19.24 -8.47
CA TYR A 223 -10.39 19.95 -8.29
C TYR A 223 -11.18 19.35 -7.11
N THR A 224 -10.62 19.49 -5.92
CA THR A 224 -11.12 19.02 -4.61
C THR A 224 -11.16 20.20 -3.62
N GLY A 225 -11.76 20.01 -2.44
CA GLY A 225 -11.89 21.05 -1.41
C GLY A 225 -12.31 22.41 -1.97
N LYS A 226 -11.51 23.45 -1.67
CA LYS A 226 -11.68 24.83 -2.15
C LYS A 226 -11.73 24.99 -3.69
N TYR A 227 -11.24 24.03 -4.47
CA TYR A 227 -11.23 24.06 -5.94
C TYR A 227 -12.37 23.24 -6.58
N LYS A 228 -13.16 22.49 -5.80
CA LYS A 228 -14.16 21.53 -6.31
C LYS A 228 -15.14 22.12 -7.32
N GLY A 229 -15.58 23.37 -7.11
CA GLY A 229 -16.54 24.07 -7.97
C GLY A 229 -15.94 24.85 -9.15
N LEU A 230 -14.62 24.84 -9.32
CA LEU A 230 -13.96 25.68 -10.33
C LEU A 230 -13.95 25.02 -11.72
N MET A 231 -14.05 25.87 -12.74
CA MET A 231 -14.01 25.49 -14.15
C MET A 231 -12.64 25.69 -14.80
N ASN A 232 -11.79 26.52 -14.19
CA ASN A 232 -10.45 26.87 -14.66
C ASN A 232 -9.48 26.83 -13.48
N CYS A 233 -8.22 26.53 -13.74
CA CYS A 233 -7.18 26.43 -12.72
C CYS A 233 -6.75 27.83 -12.21
N PRO A 234 -6.98 28.18 -10.92
CA PRO A 234 -6.54 29.46 -10.34
C PRO A 234 -5.07 29.50 -9.92
N TYR A 235 -4.34 28.37 -10.01
CA TYR A 235 -2.99 28.23 -9.44
C TYR A 235 -1.98 29.22 -10.01
N ARG A 236 -1.11 29.73 -9.14
CA ARG A 236 0.03 30.59 -9.49
C ARG A 236 1.31 29.94 -8.99
N ASN A 237 2.35 29.89 -9.83
CA ASN A 237 3.58 29.14 -9.56
C ASN A 237 4.54 29.83 -8.58
N GLY A 238 4.02 30.60 -7.61
CA GLY A 238 4.79 31.30 -6.57
C GLY A 238 5.68 32.44 -7.05
N LYS A 239 5.95 32.55 -8.36
CA LYS A 239 6.80 33.60 -8.93
C LYS A 239 6.07 34.94 -8.95
N PRO A 240 6.64 36.02 -8.38
CA PRO A 240 6.04 37.35 -8.41
C PRO A 240 5.70 37.77 -9.85
N GLY A 241 4.46 38.22 -10.07
CA GLY A 241 3.98 38.65 -11.38
C GLY A 241 3.58 37.54 -12.35
N SER A 242 3.68 36.26 -11.97
CA SER A 242 3.23 35.15 -12.82
C SER A 242 1.70 35.17 -13.02
N PRO A 243 1.20 35.00 -14.26
CA PRO A 243 -0.24 34.84 -14.49
C PRO A 243 -0.73 33.51 -13.88
N PRO A 244 -2.02 33.42 -13.52
CA PRO A 244 -2.59 32.14 -13.11
C PRO A 244 -2.57 31.16 -14.28
N CYS A 245 -2.48 29.87 -13.99
CA CYS A 245 -2.46 28.81 -15.00
C CYS A 245 -3.66 28.89 -15.96
N ASN A 246 -4.86 29.13 -15.42
CA ASN A 246 -6.11 29.36 -16.14
C ASN A 246 -6.56 28.26 -17.13
N GLU A 247 -5.91 27.10 -17.11
CA GLU A 247 -6.30 25.97 -17.95
C GLU A 247 -7.72 25.51 -17.63
N PRO A 248 -8.60 25.31 -18.64
CA PRO A 248 -9.94 24.80 -18.40
C PRO A 248 -9.87 23.37 -17.85
N ARG A 249 -10.79 23.06 -16.93
CA ARG A 249 -10.98 21.72 -16.36
C ARG A 249 -11.52 20.72 -17.39
N TYR A 250 -12.47 21.17 -18.21
CA TYR A 250 -13.21 20.31 -19.14
C TYR A 250 -12.80 20.54 -20.58
N ARG A 251 -12.97 19.52 -21.42
CA ARG A 251 -12.81 19.62 -22.87
C ARG A 251 -13.93 20.49 -23.43
N GLN A 252 -13.64 21.23 -24.51
CA GLN A 252 -14.68 21.96 -25.23
C GLN A 252 -15.68 20.93 -25.80
N SER A 253 -16.96 21.11 -25.47
CA SER A 253 -18.03 20.22 -25.93
C SER A 253 -18.15 20.28 -27.45
N THR A 254 -17.99 19.13 -28.12
CA THR A 254 -18.46 18.97 -29.49
C THR A 254 -19.99 18.86 -29.45
N ARG A 255 -20.67 19.56 -30.37
CA ARG A 255 -22.11 19.89 -30.39
C ARG A 255 -23.14 18.78 -30.08
N SER A 256 -22.76 17.51 -29.90
CA SER A 256 -23.72 16.40 -29.68
C SER A 256 -23.82 15.88 -28.25
N THR A 257 -22.92 16.25 -27.31
CA THR A 257 -23.02 15.77 -25.91
C THR A 257 -22.93 16.93 -24.92
N ARG A 258 -23.98 17.12 -24.10
CA ARG A 258 -24.01 18.09 -22.98
C ARG A 258 -23.16 17.63 -21.78
N VAL A 259 -22.39 16.56 -21.92
CA VAL A 259 -21.60 15.98 -20.83
C VAL A 259 -20.23 16.66 -20.80
N LEU A 260 -19.93 17.30 -19.67
CA LEU A 260 -18.61 17.89 -19.42
C LEU A 260 -17.60 16.78 -19.18
N LYS A 261 -16.67 16.56 -20.13
CA LYS A 261 -15.59 15.57 -19.99
C LYS A 261 -14.33 16.26 -19.45
N PRO A 262 -13.80 15.86 -18.27
CA PRO A 262 -12.56 16.41 -17.74
C PRO A 262 -11.40 16.23 -18.72
N ARG A 263 -10.47 17.20 -18.76
CA ARG A 263 -9.27 17.11 -19.62
C ARG A 263 -8.26 16.12 -19.07
N ALA A 264 -8.14 16.04 -17.74
CA ALA A 264 -7.26 15.13 -17.02
C ALA A 264 -7.91 14.67 -15.72
N GLN A 265 -7.66 13.42 -15.35
CA GLN A 265 -8.07 12.82 -14.09
C GLN A 265 -6.93 11.97 -13.53
N ILE A 266 -6.90 11.83 -12.21
CA ILE A 266 -6.01 10.94 -11.49
C ILE A 266 -6.86 9.91 -10.71
N PRO A 267 -6.52 8.61 -10.75
CA PRO A 267 -7.09 7.63 -9.85
C PRO A 267 -6.47 7.80 -8.46
N ILE A 268 -7.31 8.00 -7.44
CA ILE A 268 -6.90 7.96 -6.04
C ILE A 268 -7.48 6.69 -5.42
N LEU A 269 -6.60 5.84 -4.89
CA LEU A 269 -6.98 4.60 -4.25
C LEU A 269 -7.38 4.86 -2.79
N PRO A 270 -8.57 4.43 -2.35
CA PRO A 270 -9.00 4.58 -0.97
C PRO A 270 -8.21 3.64 -0.04
N PHE A 271 -7.80 4.08 1.16
CA PHE A 271 -7.07 3.17 2.07
C PHE A 271 -8.03 2.35 2.93
N MET A 272 -9.23 2.84 3.22
CA MET A 272 -10.13 2.13 4.14
C MET A 272 -10.54 0.73 3.64
N PRO A 273 -10.79 0.49 2.34
CA PRO A 273 -10.95 -0.87 1.82
C PRO A 273 -9.72 -1.76 2.05
N ARG A 274 -8.51 -1.19 1.97
CA ARG A 274 -7.26 -1.91 2.27
C ARG A 274 -7.18 -2.29 3.74
N VAL A 275 -7.51 -1.37 4.66
CA VAL A 275 -7.60 -1.64 6.11
C VAL A 275 -8.59 -2.76 6.39
N ARG A 276 -9.82 -2.66 5.84
CA ARG A 276 -10.85 -3.71 5.98
C ARG A 276 -10.38 -5.06 5.46
N GLY A 277 -9.70 -5.08 4.30
CA GLY A 277 -9.11 -6.30 3.75
C GLY A 277 -8.05 -6.94 4.67
N LEU A 278 -7.22 -6.12 5.33
CA LEU A 278 -6.23 -6.60 6.29
C LEU A 278 -6.88 -7.22 7.54
N TYR A 279 -7.96 -6.63 8.07
CA TYR A 279 -8.70 -7.21 9.20
C TYR A 279 -9.58 -8.41 8.80
N PHE A 280 -10.02 -8.48 7.54
CA PHE A 280 -10.85 -9.58 7.03
C PHE A 280 -10.10 -10.92 6.92
N ASN A 281 -8.78 -10.90 6.78
CA ASN A 281 -7.96 -12.10 6.79
C ASN A 281 -7.33 -12.32 8.17
N LYS A 282 -7.55 -13.50 8.77
CA LYS A 282 -7.09 -13.81 10.13
C LYS A 282 -5.58 -13.65 10.31
N THR A 283 -4.77 -14.01 9.30
CA THR A 283 -3.31 -13.89 9.36
C THR A 283 -2.88 -12.42 9.37
N THR A 284 -3.39 -11.62 8.45
CA THR A 284 -3.04 -10.19 8.38
C THR A 284 -3.64 -9.40 9.53
N SER A 285 -4.82 -9.76 10.04
CA SER A 285 -5.42 -9.14 11.23
C SER A 285 -4.53 -9.36 12.46
N SER A 286 -4.06 -10.59 12.68
CA SER A 286 -3.08 -10.87 13.74
C SER A 286 -1.81 -10.03 13.60
N MET A 287 -1.32 -9.84 12.37
CA MET A 287 -0.17 -8.95 12.11
C MET A 287 -0.50 -7.49 12.41
N MET A 288 -1.69 -7.01 12.07
CA MET A 288 -2.12 -5.63 12.35
C MET A 288 -2.20 -5.32 13.85
N ARG A 289 -2.43 -6.33 14.68
CA ARG A 289 -2.42 -6.23 16.15
C ARG A 289 -1.01 -6.25 16.75
N SER A 290 0.03 -6.50 15.95
CA SER A 290 1.39 -6.72 16.45
C SER A 290 1.98 -5.48 17.12
N LEU A 291 1.59 -4.27 16.69
CA LEU A 291 2.00 -2.99 17.29
C LEU A 291 1.81 -2.97 18.82
N HIS A 292 0.67 -3.48 19.30
CA HIS A 292 0.37 -3.52 20.73
C HIS A 292 1.23 -4.55 21.47
N SER A 293 1.45 -5.72 20.85
CA SER A 293 2.32 -6.76 21.43
C SER A 293 3.78 -6.31 21.54
N PHE A 294 4.30 -5.58 20.55
CA PHE A 294 5.64 -5.02 20.60
C PHE A 294 5.79 -3.98 21.72
N LEU A 295 4.80 -3.11 21.90
CA LEU A 295 4.80 -2.14 23.00
C LEU A 295 4.72 -2.84 24.36
N GLN A 296 3.82 -3.80 24.54
CA GLN A 296 3.69 -4.52 25.80
C GLN A 296 5.01 -5.21 26.18
N HIS A 297 5.64 -5.89 25.23
CA HIS A 297 6.94 -6.51 25.44
C HIS A 297 8.02 -5.48 25.79
N ALA A 298 8.01 -4.32 25.14
CA ALA A 298 8.95 -3.23 25.45
C ALA A 298 8.70 -2.63 26.84
N LEU A 299 7.45 -2.43 27.25
CA LEU A 299 7.09 -1.94 28.58
C LEU A 299 7.49 -2.95 29.67
N GLU A 300 7.31 -4.25 29.42
CA GLU A 300 7.78 -5.32 30.31
C GLU A 300 9.31 -5.30 30.46
N LEU A 301 10.04 -5.11 29.36
CA LEU A 301 11.50 -4.95 29.38
C LEU A 301 11.93 -3.68 30.12
N VAL A 302 11.24 -2.56 29.93
CA VAL A 302 11.51 -1.29 30.64
C VAL A 302 11.22 -1.43 32.13
N ALA A 303 10.10 -2.06 32.53
CA ALA A 303 9.80 -2.33 33.94
C ALA A 303 10.85 -3.26 34.57
N ALA A 304 11.30 -4.29 33.84
CA ALA A 304 12.41 -5.14 34.27
C ALA A 304 13.75 -4.37 34.35
N ALA A 305 13.97 -3.39 33.47
CA ALA A 305 15.16 -2.54 33.43
C ALA A 305 15.12 -1.39 34.46
N MET A 306 13.95 -0.93 34.90
CA MET A 306 13.81 0.04 36.00
C MET A 306 14.26 -0.54 37.33
N ASN A 307 14.20 -1.86 37.50
CA ASN A 307 14.87 -2.56 38.60
C ASN A 307 16.41 -2.60 38.45
N LYS A 308 16.97 -2.15 37.31
CA LYS A 308 18.41 -2.15 36.98
C LYS A 308 18.81 -0.97 36.09
N SER A 309 18.63 0.28 36.52
CA SER A 309 19.20 1.53 35.95
C SER A 309 19.58 1.52 34.45
N LYS A 310 18.72 0.98 33.57
CA LYS A 310 19.00 0.86 32.13
C LYS A 310 18.06 1.77 31.37
N VAL A 311 18.65 2.66 30.57
CA VAL A 311 17.94 3.54 29.64
C VAL A 311 17.13 2.67 28.65
N PRO A 312 15.85 2.98 28.40
CA PRO A 312 15.05 2.30 27.39
C PRO A 312 15.76 2.33 26.03
N ARG A 313 15.83 1.18 25.36
CA ARG A 313 16.40 1.11 24.00
C ARG A 313 15.24 1.07 23.01
N TYR A 314 15.07 2.15 22.28
CA TYR A 314 14.11 2.21 21.18
C TYR A 314 14.68 1.48 19.96
N SER A 315 13.84 0.74 19.25
CA SER A 315 14.25 0.01 18.03
C SER A 315 13.29 0.21 16.86
N ASP A 316 12.05 0.62 17.13
CA ASP A 316 11.01 0.80 16.11
C ASP A 316 9.93 1.78 16.62
N PHE A 317 8.99 2.18 15.74
CA PHE A 317 7.81 2.95 16.12
C PHE A 317 7.05 2.32 17.29
N GLY A 318 6.83 1.00 17.25
CA GLY A 318 6.00 0.30 18.25
C GLY A 318 6.53 0.37 19.68
N ASN A 319 7.83 0.56 19.89
CA ASN A 319 8.41 0.77 21.21
C ASN A 319 9.03 2.17 21.39
N GLY A 320 8.88 3.04 20.40
CA GLY A 320 9.47 4.37 20.40
C GLY A 320 8.72 5.36 21.28
N GLN A 321 9.42 6.43 21.67
CA GLN A 321 8.88 7.52 22.49
C GLN A 321 7.62 8.15 21.88
N VAL A 322 7.53 8.24 20.55
CA VAL A 322 6.35 8.77 19.85
C VAL A 322 5.10 7.94 20.15
N HIS A 323 5.20 6.61 20.07
CA HIS A 323 4.07 5.73 20.36
C HIS A 323 3.66 5.79 21.84
N GLU A 324 4.64 5.91 22.75
CA GLU A 324 4.38 6.14 24.18
C GLU A 324 3.60 7.44 24.42
N ILE A 325 3.99 8.54 23.77
CA ILE A 325 3.31 9.83 23.87
C ILE A 325 1.89 9.76 23.30
N LEU A 326 1.72 9.16 22.11
CA LEU A 326 0.43 9.00 21.46
C LEU A 326 -0.56 8.22 22.36
N ARG A 327 -0.11 7.11 22.93
CA ARG A 327 -0.93 6.27 23.80
C ARG A 327 -1.15 6.85 25.20
N GLY A 328 -0.09 7.39 25.80
CA GLY A 328 -0.10 7.90 27.18
C GLY A 328 -0.73 9.28 27.30
N LYS A 329 -0.17 10.27 26.58
CA LYS A 329 -0.58 11.68 26.70
C LYS A 329 -1.82 12.01 25.85
N LEU A 330 -1.84 11.58 24.59
CA LEU A 330 -2.93 11.90 23.66
C LEU A 330 -4.09 10.89 23.73
N GLY A 331 -3.84 9.72 24.30
CA GLY A 331 -4.86 8.72 24.54
C GLY A 331 -5.36 7.99 23.30
N VAL A 332 -4.63 8.06 22.18
CA VAL A 332 -4.91 7.37 20.91
C VAL A 332 -4.10 6.08 20.78
N LEU A 333 -4.39 5.19 19.82
CA LEU A 333 -3.69 3.90 19.67
C LEU A 333 -3.76 3.02 20.94
N LYS A 334 -4.92 3.01 21.60
CA LYS A 334 -5.18 2.23 22.81
C LYS A 334 -5.74 0.86 22.48
N ASP A 335 -6.64 0.77 21.51
CA ASP A 335 -7.21 -0.49 21.07
C ASP A 335 -6.15 -1.24 20.25
N PRO A 336 -5.97 -2.55 20.44
CA PRO A 336 -5.06 -3.34 19.60
C PRO A 336 -5.41 -3.32 18.11
N ARG A 337 -6.63 -2.88 17.75
CA ARG A 337 -7.12 -2.73 16.37
C ARG A 337 -7.02 -1.30 15.85
N ASP A 338 -6.52 -0.36 16.65
CA ASP A 338 -6.23 1.00 16.16
C ASP A 338 -5.14 0.95 15.09
N VAL A 339 -5.27 1.78 14.05
CA VAL A 339 -4.37 1.77 12.90
C VAL A 339 -3.47 3.00 12.90
N ALA A 340 -2.16 2.77 12.85
CA ALA A 340 -1.13 3.77 12.68
C ALA A 340 -0.57 3.72 11.24
N LEU A 341 -0.62 4.85 10.55
CA LEU A 341 -0.15 5.02 9.18
C LEU A 341 1.04 5.97 9.14
N ALA A 342 2.07 5.62 8.38
CA ALA A 342 3.06 6.57 7.93
C ALA A 342 2.75 6.96 6.48
N LEU A 343 2.64 8.26 6.24
CA LEU A 343 2.45 8.86 4.92
C LEU A 343 3.81 9.35 4.43
N SER A 344 4.21 8.93 3.24
CA SER A 344 5.40 9.43 2.55
C SER A 344 4.99 10.02 1.20
N THR A 345 5.58 11.17 0.86
CA THR A 345 5.41 11.81 -0.44
C THR A 345 6.77 12.08 -1.05
N ASP A 346 7.03 11.57 -2.25
CA ASP A 346 8.29 11.85 -2.93
C ASP A 346 8.12 11.90 -4.45
N GLY A 347 9.01 12.65 -5.10
CA GLY A 347 9.14 12.73 -6.54
C GLY A 347 10.12 11.68 -7.05
N ALA A 348 9.68 10.83 -7.97
CA ALA A 348 10.54 9.87 -8.64
C ALA A 348 10.58 10.10 -10.15
N GLN A 349 11.72 9.80 -10.75
CA GLN A 349 11.90 9.81 -12.19
C GLN A 349 11.80 8.36 -12.71
N LEU A 350 10.74 8.03 -13.46
CA LEU A 350 10.47 6.64 -13.87
C LEU A 350 11.38 6.14 -15.00
N THR A 351 11.90 7.03 -15.83
CA THR A 351 12.79 6.72 -16.95
C THR A 351 13.92 7.75 -17.02
N LEU A 352 15.00 7.47 -17.74
CA LEU A 352 16.11 8.42 -17.93
C LEU A 352 15.68 9.77 -18.56
N LYS A 353 14.47 9.85 -19.11
CA LYS A 353 13.87 11.10 -19.61
C LYS A 353 13.21 11.89 -18.45
N LYS A 354 13.65 13.13 -18.23
CA LYS A 354 13.08 14.07 -17.23
C LYS A 354 11.57 14.30 -17.36
N GLN A 355 10.97 14.00 -18.51
CA GLN A 355 9.53 14.10 -18.74
C GLN A 355 8.72 13.02 -18.00
N SER A 356 9.38 12.07 -17.34
CA SER A 356 8.77 10.97 -16.58
C SER A 356 8.77 11.19 -15.06
N ASN A 357 9.01 12.41 -14.60
CA ASN A 357 8.93 12.77 -13.19
C ASN A 357 7.48 12.66 -12.69
N THR A 358 7.25 11.85 -11.67
CA THR A 358 5.95 11.65 -11.01
C THR A 358 6.11 11.83 -9.52
N TRP A 359 5.04 12.22 -8.83
CA TRP A 359 5.02 12.25 -7.37
C TRP A 359 4.11 11.16 -6.84
N PHE A 360 4.62 10.38 -5.91
CA PHE A 360 3.88 9.32 -5.26
C PHE A 360 3.42 9.74 -3.88
N VAL A 361 2.23 9.28 -3.49
CA VAL A 361 1.80 9.25 -2.09
C VAL A 361 1.71 7.80 -1.68
N LEU A 362 2.51 7.44 -0.67
CA LEU A 362 2.75 6.09 -0.19
C LEU A 362 2.31 5.97 1.25
N PHE A 363 1.53 4.93 1.56
CA PHE A 363 1.18 4.58 2.94
C PHE A 363 1.91 3.31 3.37
N LEU A 364 2.39 3.35 4.60
CA LEU A 364 2.93 2.22 5.33
C LEU A 364 2.07 1.97 6.57
N PHE A 365 1.63 0.73 6.74
CA PHE A 365 0.95 0.30 7.96
C PHE A 365 1.99 0.03 9.04
N LEU A 366 2.16 0.97 9.98
CA LEU A 366 3.08 0.82 11.12
C LEU A 366 2.65 -0.31 12.06
N ASN A 367 1.40 -0.74 11.95
CA ASN A 367 0.84 -1.93 12.59
C ASN A 367 1.54 -3.24 12.23
N LEU A 368 2.05 -3.36 11.00
CA LEU A 368 2.67 -4.60 10.53
C LEU A 368 4.06 -4.76 11.14
N PRO A 369 4.56 -5.99 11.32
CA PRO A 369 5.93 -6.23 11.78
C PRO A 369 6.99 -5.53 10.89
N ALA A 370 8.08 -5.06 11.52
CA ALA A 370 9.13 -4.29 10.85
C ALA A 370 9.76 -5.06 9.68
N GLU A 371 9.81 -6.39 9.77
CA GLU A 371 10.37 -7.31 8.77
C GLU A 371 9.57 -7.35 7.46
N ILE A 372 8.31 -6.89 7.49
CA ILE A 372 7.42 -6.94 6.33
C ILE A 372 6.84 -5.59 5.93
N ARG A 373 6.76 -4.60 6.83
CA ARG A 373 6.00 -3.36 6.55
C ARG A 373 6.57 -2.51 5.41
N TYR A 374 7.89 -2.58 5.18
CA TYR A 374 8.58 -1.85 4.10
C TYR A 374 8.71 -2.64 2.80
N LYS A 375 8.23 -3.89 2.76
CA LYS A 375 8.23 -4.69 1.53
C LYS A 375 7.21 -4.11 0.56
N VAL A 376 7.50 -4.20 -0.75
CA VAL A 376 6.61 -3.75 -1.83
C VAL A 376 5.19 -4.32 -1.69
N SER A 377 5.06 -5.56 -1.19
CA SER A 377 3.75 -6.21 -0.94
C SER A 377 2.89 -5.55 0.15
N SER A 378 3.52 -4.79 1.04
CA SER A 378 2.93 -4.16 2.22
C SER A 378 2.79 -2.65 2.08
N THR A 379 3.58 -2.03 1.20
CA THR A 379 3.46 -0.62 0.82
C THR A 379 2.23 -0.40 -0.06
N PHE A 380 1.50 0.68 0.21
CA PHE A 380 0.30 1.02 -0.56
C PHE A 380 0.49 2.37 -1.26
N ILE A 381 0.47 2.37 -2.59
CA ILE A 381 0.52 3.59 -3.39
C ILE A 381 -0.90 4.14 -3.50
N HIS A 382 -1.17 5.27 -2.86
CA HIS A 382 -2.47 5.94 -2.93
C HIS A 382 -2.76 6.54 -4.29
N PHE A 383 -1.79 7.28 -4.81
CA PHE A 383 -1.85 7.84 -6.15
C PHE A 383 -0.44 8.21 -6.61
N ALA A 384 -0.32 8.39 -7.92
CA ALA A 384 0.86 8.90 -8.59
C ALA A 384 0.42 10.07 -9.49
N THR A 385 0.98 11.26 -9.29
CA THR A 385 0.63 12.41 -10.12
C THR A 385 1.13 12.20 -11.54
N PRO A 386 0.36 12.59 -12.57
CA PRO A 386 0.89 12.54 -13.92
C PRO A 386 2.06 13.51 -14.04
N GLY A 387 3.17 13.01 -14.56
CA GLY A 387 4.32 13.81 -14.91
C GLY A 387 4.04 14.76 -16.07
N PRO A 388 4.97 15.68 -16.38
CA PRO A 388 6.33 15.78 -15.83
C PRO A 388 6.45 16.71 -14.61
N ASN A 389 5.39 17.45 -14.29
CA ASN A 389 5.44 18.51 -13.30
C ASN A 389 5.07 17.98 -11.90
N PRO A 390 5.74 18.46 -10.83
CA PRO A 390 5.27 18.24 -9.48
C PRO A 390 3.87 18.84 -9.28
N PRO A 391 3.09 18.33 -8.33
CA PRO A 391 1.84 18.97 -7.94
C PRO A 391 2.11 20.38 -7.44
N GLY A 392 1.32 21.34 -7.92
CA GLY A 392 1.45 22.74 -7.47
C GLY A 392 0.95 22.94 -6.05
N ASP A 393 -0.29 22.51 -5.79
CA ASP A 393 -0.93 22.49 -4.46
C ASP A 393 -1.15 21.03 -4.05
N MET A 394 -0.17 20.43 -3.36
CA MET A 394 -0.23 19.01 -2.93
C MET A 394 -1.43 18.72 -2.03
N GLU A 395 -1.83 19.67 -1.17
CA GLU A 395 -2.96 19.49 -0.25
C GLU A 395 -4.27 19.24 -1.01
N SER A 396 -4.44 19.85 -2.19
CA SER A 396 -5.59 19.54 -3.05
C SER A 396 -5.61 18.08 -3.49
N PHE A 397 -4.46 17.47 -3.79
CA PHE A 397 -4.39 16.05 -4.15
C PHE A 397 -4.60 15.13 -2.95
N LEU A 398 -4.14 15.53 -1.76
CA LEU A 398 -4.33 14.80 -0.51
C LEU A 398 -5.74 14.93 0.07
N TRP A 399 -6.57 15.86 -0.41
CA TRP A 399 -7.91 16.09 0.11
C TRP A 399 -8.75 14.80 0.28
N PRO A 400 -8.87 13.90 -0.72
CA PRO A 400 -9.67 12.70 -0.57
C PRO A 400 -9.10 11.70 0.45
N VAL A 401 -7.78 11.74 0.67
CA VAL A 401 -7.11 10.94 1.69
C VAL A 401 -7.47 11.44 3.08
N PHE A 402 -7.43 12.76 3.28
CA PHE A 402 -7.85 13.36 4.55
C PHE A 402 -9.35 13.23 4.80
N GLU A 403 -10.18 13.25 3.75
CA GLU A 403 -11.62 12.95 3.82
C GLU A 403 -11.84 11.57 4.46
N GLU A 404 -11.17 10.52 3.95
CA GLU A 404 -11.25 9.17 4.53
C GLU A 404 -10.68 9.08 5.95
N MET A 405 -9.57 9.77 6.25
CA MET A 405 -9.00 9.80 7.60
C MET A 405 -9.95 10.46 8.61
N MET A 406 -10.66 11.51 8.21
CA MET A 406 -11.67 12.15 9.05
C MET A 406 -12.86 11.24 9.28
N GLN A 407 -13.34 10.54 8.25
CA GLN A 407 -14.40 9.54 8.40
C GLN A 407 -13.96 8.41 9.35
N ALA A 408 -12.72 7.93 9.22
CA ALA A 408 -12.16 6.93 10.12
C ALA A 408 -12.09 7.44 11.57
N SER A 409 -11.78 8.72 11.79
CA SER A 409 -11.73 9.29 13.15
C SER A 409 -13.08 9.38 13.85
N GLU A 410 -14.19 9.44 13.09
CA GLU A 410 -15.55 9.37 13.64
C GLU A 410 -16.05 7.94 13.85
N GLY A 411 -15.28 6.95 13.37
CA GLY A 411 -15.63 5.54 13.48
C GLY A 411 -15.97 4.91 12.14
N ILE A 412 -15.27 3.83 11.77
CA ILE A 412 -15.68 2.98 10.64
C ILE A 412 -15.83 1.53 11.08
N TRP A 413 -17.05 1.00 11.02
CA TRP A 413 -17.31 -0.42 11.27
C TRP A 413 -16.47 -1.32 10.34
N THR A 414 -15.68 -2.16 10.98
CA THR A 414 -14.72 -3.06 10.35
C THR A 414 -14.84 -4.45 10.97
N TRP A 415 -14.85 -5.47 10.12
CA TRP A 415 -14.90 -6.86 10.56
C TRP A 415 -13.50 -7.36 10.88
N ASP A 416 -13.32 -7.89 12.07
CA ASP A 416 -12.09 -8.57 12.45
C ASP A 416 -12.24 -10.08 12.41
N ALA A 417 -11.46 -10.74 11.56
CA ALA A 417 -11.45 -12.19 11.42
C ALA A 417 -10.77 -12.94 12.59
N VAL A 418 -9.97 -12.28 13.42
CA VAL A 418 -9.38 -12.89 14.62
C VAL A 418 -10.47 -13.12 15.67
N ASP A 419 -11.24 -12.07 15.98
CA ASP A 419 -12.30 -12.13 16.98
C ASP A 419 -13.64 -12.58 16.39
N SER A 420 -13.75 -12.65 15.06
CA SER A 420 -15.00 -12.89 14.34
C SER A 420 -16.12 -11.95 14.81
N SER A 421 -15.79 -10.66 14.89
CA SER A 421 -16.72 -9.61 15.34
C SER A 421 -16.44 -8.28 14.66
N TYR A 422 -17.44 -7.41 14.67
CA TYR A 422 -17.28 -6.02 14.26
C TYR A 422 -16.65 -5.20 15.38
N PHE A 423 -15.78 -4.27 15.00
CA PHE A 423 -15.30 -3.19 15.83
C PHE A 423 -15.43 -1.87 15.07
N CYS A 424 -15.51 -0.78 15.81
CA CYS A 424 -15.45 0.56 15.24
C CYS A 424 -14.00 0.99 15.27
N LEU A 425 -13.39 1.14 14.09
CA LEU A 425 -12.03 1.67 13.94
C LEU A 425 -12.02 3.16 14.28
#